data_AF-A0A1V5Z293-F1
#
_entry.id   AF-A0A1V5Z293-F1
#
_cell.length_a   1.000
_cell.length_b   1.000
_cell.length_c   1.000
_cell.angle_alpha   90.00
_cell.angle_beta   90.00
_cell.angle_gamma   90.00
#
_symmetry.space_group_name_H-M   'P 1'
#
loop_
_entity.id
_entity.type
_entity.pdbx_description
1 polymer ?
#
loop_
_entity_poly.entity_id
_entity_poly.type
_entity_poly.pdbx_seq_one_letter_code
_entity_poly.pdbx_strand_id
1 'polypeptide(L)'
;MSNKRTIKRAVTPLFFCCPERCDGRRGAALFTAIALLTLFTLLGASYVHFLMVEDDLCTFDLRKLRSQFYAEAGIQSSAAYLQETLRKGMLPVTSTIYTFPVYGYTQGSNPDRPVLLDNYRAEVSASMSALSAEDWQEFNFSPENFPGEGLVWKIESSAVLLKNAALDAYPLSRHSIAAVVSLDRNEIQVLSWRTCR
;
A
#
# COMPACT_ATOMS: atom_id res chain seq x y z
N MET A 1 -46.50 16.72 70.67
CA MET A 1 -46.67 15.38 70.05
C MET A 1 -46.14 15.48 68.62
N SER A 2 -44.83 15.47 68.36
CA SER A 2 -43.87 14.35 68.27
C SER A 2 -44.33 13.17 67.40
N ASN A 3 -43.76 13.05 66.20
CA ASN A 3 -43.38 11.73 65.68
C ASN A 3 -42.23 11.84 64.65
N LYS A 4 -40.99 11.59 65.10
CA LYS A 4 -39.81 11.41 64.26
C LYS A 4 -39.85 9.99 63.69
N ARG A 5 -39.95 9.82 62.36
CA ARG A 5 -39.79 8.52 61.70
C ARG A 5 -38.31 8.27 61.38
N THR A 6 -37.75 7.28 62.06
CA THR A 6 -36.40 6.75 61.88
C THR A 6 -36.39 5.78 60.70
N ILE A 7 -35.62 6.08 59.64
CA ILE A 7 -35.37 5.16 58.52
C ILE A 7 -34.25 4.19 58.95
N LYS A 8 -34.61 2.93 59.25
CA LYS A 8 -33.64 1.83 59.37
C LYS A 8 -33.39 1.24 57.99
N ARG A 9 -32.19 1.46 57.43
CA ARG A 9 -31.69 0.70 56.28
C ARG A 9 -31.28 -0.69 56.77
N ALA A 10 -32.03 -1.72 56.38
CA ALA A 10 -31.59 -3.10 56.48
C ALA A 10 -30.62 -3.37 55.32
N VAL A 11 -29.35 -3.54 55.64
CA VAL A 11 -28.36 -4.11 54.72
C VAL A 11 -28.71 -5.58 54.59
N THR A 12 -29.16 -6.00 53.40
CA THR A 12 -29.34 -7.42 53.08
C THR A 12 -27.95 -7.99 52.78
N PRO A 13 -27.41 -8.92 53.58
CA PRO A 13 -26.26 -9.70 53.14
C PRO A 13 -26.75 -10.64 52.04
N LEU A 14 -26.15 -10.55 50.85
CA LEU A 14 -26.21 -11.62 49.87
C LEU A 14 -25.60 -12.86 50.52
N PHE A 15 -26.48 -13.77 50.93
CA PHE A 15 -26.15 -15.08 51.45
C PHE A 15 -25.31 -15.83 50.42
N PHE A 16 -24.00 -15.90 50.66
CA PHE A 16 -23.18 -17.04 50.27
C PHE A 16 -23.69 -18.24 51.08
N CYS A 17 -24.52 -19.07 50.45
CA CYS A 17 -24.93 -20.33 51.04
C CYS A 17 -23.75 -21.32 51.01
N CYS A 18 -23.49 -21.94 52.17
CA CYS A 18 -22.43 -22.92 52.42
C CYS A 18 -22.71 -24.24 51.68
N PRO A 19 -21.70 -24.97 51.14
CA PRO A 19 -21.91 -26.24 50.46
C PRO A 19 -21.72 -27.41 51.43
N GLU A 20 -22.79 -27.89 52.04
CA GLU A 20 -22.80 -29.23 52.65
C GLU A 20 -23.56 -30.20 51.75
N ARG A 21 -22.77 -31.09 51.11
CA ARG A 21 -23.18 -32.39 50.54
C ARG A 21 -24.40 -32.40 49.62
N CYS A 22 -24.28 -31.72 48.48
CA CYS A 22 -24.90 -32.11 47.21
C CYS A 22 -24.03 -31.58 46.07
N ASP A 23 -23.88 -32.33 44.97
CA ASP A 23 -23.45 -31.87 43.64
C ASP A 23 -21.96 -31.78 43.24
N GLY A 24 -21.22 -32.88 43.28
CA GLY A 24 -19.97 -33.01 42.50
C GLY A 24 -20.16 -32.73 40.98
N ARG A 25 -21.39 -32.87 40.47
CA ARG A 25 -21.75 -32.56 39.08
C ARG A 25 -21.84 -31.04 38.79
N ARG A 26 -22.23 -30.21 39.76
CA ARG A 26 -22.35 -28.74 39.56
C ARG A 26 -20.98 -28.05 39.54
N GLY A 27 -20.04 -28.51 40.37
CA GLY A 27 -18.66 -28.02 40.33
C GLY A 27 -17.97 -28.33 38.99
N ALA A 28 -18.13 -29.56 38.50
CA ALA A 28 -17.60 -29.97 37.20
C ALA A 28 -18.19 -29.16 36.03
N ALA A 29 -19.48 -28.84 36.08
CA ALA A 29 -20.14 -28.01 35.08
C ALA A 29 -19.58 -26.58 35.04
N LEU A 30 -19.27 -25.98 36.20
CA LEU A 30 -18.69 -24.64 36.25
C LEU A 30 -17.26 -24.60 35.69
N PHE A 31 -16.41 -25.57 36.07
CA PHE A 31 -15.04 -25.64 35.55
C PHE A 31 -15.01 -25.88 34.04
N THR A 32 -15.89 -26.73 33.52
CA THR A 32 -16.01 -26.96 32.07
C THR A 32 -16.50 -25.71 31.35
N ALA A 33 -17.47 -24.97 31.89
CA ALA A 33 -17.92 -23.71 31.32
C ALA A 33 -16.79 -22.65 31.29
N ILE A 34 -16.01 -22.52 32.37
CA ILE A 34 -14.86 -21.61 32.43
C ILE A 34 -13.80 -22.03 31.42
N ALA A 35 -13.45 -23.32 31.36
CA ALA A 35 -12.46 -23.83 30.42
C ALA A 35 -12.89 -23.56 28.96
N LEU A 36 -14.17 -23.80 28.62
CA LEU A 36 -14.71 -23.48 27.31
C LEU A 36 -14.68 -21.98 27.03
N LEU A 37 -15.09 -21.14 28.00
CA LEU A 37 -15.03 -19.68 27.84
C LEU A 37 -13.60 -19.20 27.60
N THR A 38 -12.61 -19.73 28.33
CA THR A 38 -11.19 -19.40 28.10
C THR A 38 -10.71 -19.87 26.74
N LEU A 39 -11.12 -21.06 26.29
CA LEU A 39 -10.77 -21.58 24.97
C LEU A 39 -11.36 -20.71 23.85
N PHE A 40 -12.65 -20.34 23.95
CA PHE A 40 -13.30 -19.46 22.99
C PHE A 40 -12.68 -18.06 22.97
N THR A 41 -12.29 -17.53 24.14
CA THR A 41 -11.62 -16.24 24.22
C THR A 41 -10.25 -16.28 23.54
N LEU A 42 -9.47 -17.34 23.79
CA LEU A 42 -8.15 -17.52 23.18
C LEU A 42 -8.26 -17.74 21.66
N LEU A 43 -9.23 -18.54 21.21
CA LEU A 43 -9.48 -18.76 19.79
C LEU A 43 -9.95 -17.48 19.10
N GLY A 44 -10.86 -16.73 19.74
CA GLY A 44 -11.31 -15.43 19.24
C GLY A 44 -10.18 -14.42 19.13
N ALA A 45 -9.31 -14.32 20.13
CA ALA A 45 -8.14 -13.44 20.11
C ALA A 45 -7.15 -13.83 19.00
N SER A 46 -6.87 -15.13 18.84
CA SER A 46 -6.00 -15.63 17.78
C SER A 46 -6.56 -15.33 16.39
N TYR A 47 -7.88 -15.46 16.21
CA TYR A 47 -8.54 -15.19 14.93
C TYR A 47 -8.51 -13.70 14.58
N VAL A 48 -8.81 -12.82 15.54
CA VAL A 48 -8.72 -11.36 15.32
C VAL A 48 -7.28 -10.96 14.98
N HIS A 49 -6.29 -11.53 15.66
CA HIS A 49 -4.88 -11.26 15.35
C HIS A 49 -4.51 -11.71 13.94
N PHE A 50 -4.96 -12.90 13.52
CA PHE A 50 -4.77 -13.39 12.16
C PHE A 50 -5.37 -12.43 11.11
N LEU A 51 -6.61 -11.97 11.32
CA LEU A 51 -7.25 -11.01 10.41
C LEU A 51 -6.49 -9.68 10.31
N MET A 52 -5.92 -9.20 11.42
CA MET A 52 -5.09 -7.99 11.40
C MET A 52 -3.83 -8.18 10.55
N VAL A 53 -3.16 -9.33 10.67
CA VAL A 53 -1.97 -9.65 9.87
C VAL A 53 -2.32 -9.77 8.38
N GLU A 54 -3.45 -10.40 8.03
CA GLU A 54 -3.89 -10.48 6.64
C GLU A 54 -4.20 -9.10 6.04
N ASP A 55 -4.87 -8.21 6.80
CA ASP A 55 -5.16 -6.83 6.36
C ASP A 55 -3.88 -6.02 6.13
N ASP A 56 -2.89 -6.16 7.02
CA ASP A 56 -1.58 -5.51 6.89
C ASP A 56 -0.82 -6.00 5.64
N LEU A 57 -0.84 -7.31 5.38
CA LEU A 57 -0.23 -7.91 4.18
C LEU A 57 -0.92 -7.43 2.90
N CYS A 58 -2.25 -7.46 2.85
CA CYS A 58 -3.01 -6.97 1.72
C CYS A 58 -2.71 -5.49 1.44
N THR A 59 -2.66 -4.69 2.50
CA THR A 59 -2.32 -3.27 2.43
C THR A 59 -0.89 -3.05 1.91
N PHE A 60 0.07 -3.87 2.33
CA PHE A 60 1.45 -3.82 1.84
C PHE A 60 1.54 -4.14 0.34
N ASP A 61 0.92 -5.24 -0.09
CA ASP A 61 0.93 -5.66 -1.50
C ASP A 61 0.28 -4.62 -2.41
N LEU A 62 -0.83 -4.05 -1.98
CA LEU A 62 -1.52 -2.99 -2.70
C LEU A 62 -0.67 -1.72 -2.83
N ARG A 63 0.11 -1.35 -1.80
CA ARG A 63 1.07 -0.23 -1.89
C ARG A 63 2.19 -0.52 -2.88
N LYS A 64 2.68 -1.76 -2.94
CA LYS A 64 3.71 -2.19 -3.88
C LYS A 64 3.21 -2.12 -5.33
N LEU A 65 2.02 -2.65 -5.60
CA LEU A 65 1.37 -2.56 -6.91
C LEU A 65 1.17 -1.11 -7.34
N ARG A 66 0.67 -0.25 -6.44
CA ARG A 66 0.51 1.18 -6.72
C ARG A 66 1.83 1.85 -7.08
N SER A 67 2.90 1.63 -6.31
CA SER A 67 4.22 2.20 -6.64
C SER A 67 4.73 1.70 -8.00
N GLN A 68 4.44 0.45 -8.37
CA GLN A 68 4.78 -0.06 -9.70
C GLN A 68 4.04 0.71 -10.81
N PHE A 69 2.72 0.86 -10.70
CA PHE A 69 1.95 1.61 -11.69
C PHE A 69 2.35 3.09 -11.79
N TYR A 70 2.72 3.74 -10.68
CA TYR A 70 3.26 5.10 -10.75
C TYR A 70 4.62 5.17 -11.42
N ALA A 71 5.48 4.17 -11.23
CA ALA A 71 6.75 4.10 -11.93
C ALA A 71 6.52 3.94 -13.46
N GLU A 72 5.56 3.10 -13.86
CA GLU A 72 5.13 2.94 -15.26
C GLU A 72 4.58 4.25 -15.84
N ALA A 73 3.74 4.96 -15.07
CA ALA A 73 3.22 6.28 -15.45
C ALA A 73 4.35 7.31 -15.63
N GLY A 74 5.41 7.23 -14.83
CA GLY A 74 6.63 8.03 -15.00
C GLY A 74 7.31 7.79 -16.35
N ILE A 75 7.47 6.53 -16.75
CA ILE A 75 8.03 6.17 -18.05
C ILE A 75 7.16 6.71 -19.19
N GLN A 76 5.85 6.52 -19.12
CA GLN A 76 4.91 7.03 -20.12
C GLN A 76 4.95 8.57 -20.22
N SER A 77 5.02 9.25 -19.07
CA SER A 77 5.08 10.72 -19.01
C SER A 77 6.40 11.25 -19.58
N SER A 78 7.52 10.60 -19.26
CA SER A 78 8.84 10.96 -19.81
C SER A 78 8.97 10.63 -21.29
N ALA A 79 8.40 9.52 -21.76
CA ALA A 79 8.31 9.21 -23.18
C ALA A 79 7.53 10.31 -23.94
N ALA A 80 6.32 10.66 -23.48
CA ALA A 80 5.54 11.73 -24.10
C ALA A 80 6.29 13.07 -24.10
N TYR A 81 6.98 13.39 -23.00
CA TYR A 81 7.82 14.58 -22.91
C TYR A 81 8.99 14.56 -23.91
N LEU A 82 9.68 13.43 -24.03
CA LEU A 82 10.75 13.20 -25.01
C LEU A 82 10.25 13.42 -26.44
N GLN A 83 9.11 12.81 -26.80
CA GLN A 83 8.48 12.97 -28.12
C GLN A 83 8.24 14.45 -28.44
N GLU A 84 7.61 15.17 -27.51
CA GLU A 84 7.25 16.56 -27.69
C GLU A 84 8.50 17.47 -27.76
N THR A 85 9.54 17.15 -27.00
CA THR A 85 10.79 17.93 -26.98
C THR A 85 11.58 17.74 -28.28
N LEU A 86 11.67 16.51 -28.77
CA LEU A 86 12.31 16.20 -30.06
C LEU A 86 11.53 16.80 -31.22
N ARG A 87 10.19 16.77 -31.18
CA ARG A 87 9.32 17.42 -32.19
C ARG A 87 9.57 18.92 -32.28
N LYS A 88 9.92 19.56 -31.16
CA LYS A 88 10.28 20.99 -31.07
C LYS A 88 11.74 21.27 -31.45
N GLY A 89 12.54 20.25 -31.76
CA GLY A 89 13.98 20.40 -32.05
C GLY A 89 14.82 20.82 -30.83
N MET A 90 14.32 20.55 -29.61
CA MET A 90 15.02 20.85 -28.37
C MET A 90 15.70 19.61 -27.81
N LEU A 91 16.71 19.80 -26.97
CA LEU A 91 17.34 18.71 -26.22
C LEU A 91 16.44 18.32 -25.03
N PRO A 92 16.16 17.02 -24.83
CA PRO A 92 15.37 16.55 -23.70
C PRO A 92 16.12 16.78 -22.38
N VAL A 93 15.36 17.14 -21.35
CA VAL A 93 15.85 17.23 -19.98
C VAL A 93 16.14 15.82 -19.48
N THR A 94 17.30 15.62 -18.85
CA THR A 94 17.78 14.31 -18.43
C THR A 94 17.09 13.76 -17.19
N SER A 95 16.44 14.60 -16.37
CA SER A 95 15.74 14.18 -15.16
C SER A 95 14.52 15.06 -14.88
N THR A 96 13.41 14.45 -14.47
CA THR A 96 12.16 15.16 -14.14
C THR A 96 11.48 14.46 -12.96
N ILE A 97 10.85 15.27 -12.10
CA ILE A 97 10.03 14.78 -11.00
C ILE A 97 8.56 15.03 -11.35
N TYR A 98 7.76 13.97 -11.30
CA TYR A 98 6.31 14.02 -11.46
C TYR A 98 5.65 13.75 -10.11
N THR A 99 4.53 14.43 -9.86
CA THR A 99 3.70 14.19 -8.69
C THR A 99 2.34 13.71 -9.15
N PHE A 100 1.93 12.53 -8.70
CA PHE A 100 0.63 11.96 -9.03
C PHE A 100 -0.28 11.92 -7.80
N PRO A 101 -1.57 12.29 -7.96
CA PRO A 101 -2.58 12.07 -6.92
C PRO A 101 -2.81 10.57 -6.70
N VAL A 102 -3.10 10.19 -5.45
CA VAL A 102 -3.37 8.79 -5.11
C VAL A 102 -4.86 8.59 -4.86
N TYR A 103 -5.45 7.65 -5.59
CA TYR A 103 -6.86 7.30 -5.44
C TYR A 103 -7.04 6.01 -4.64
N GLY A 104 -8.14 5.93 -3.89
CA GLY A 104 -8.48 4.77 -3.08
C GLY A 104 -9.91 4.81 -2.56
N TYR A 105 -10.15 4.07 -1.48
CA TYR A 105 -11.48 3.96 -0.86
C TYR A 105 -11.43 4.48 0.57
N THR A 106 -12.48 5.20 0.96
CA THR A 106 -12.71 5.65 2.33
C THR A 106 -13.98 4.98 2.88
N GLN A 107 -14.14 4.95 4.20
CA GLN A 107 -15.35 4.38 4.81
C GLN A 107 -16.59 5.13 4.29
N GLY A 108 -17.53 4.39 3.69
CA GLY A 108 -18.74 4.93 3.09
C GLY A 108 -18.61 5.40 1.64
N SER A 109 -17.42 5.30 1.02
CA SER A 109 -17.25 5.56 -0.41
C SER A 109 -17.83 4.42 -1.26
N ASN A 110 -18.32 4.74 -2.46
CA ASN A 110 -18.78 3.75 -3.43
C ASN A 110 -17.57 2.97 -3.99
N PRO A 111 -17.56 1.63 -3.94
CA PRO A 111 -16.45 0.81 -4.44
C PRO A 111 -16.18 0.97 -5.94
N ASP A 112 -17.15 1.42 -6.74
CA ASP A 112 -16.97 1.65 -8.17
C ASP A 112 -16.39 3.03 -8.50
N ARG A 113 -16.19 3.88 -7.49
CA ARG A 113 -15.76 5.28 -7.65
C ARG A 113 -14.67 5.62 -6.64
N PRO A 114 -13.40 5.30 -6.95
CA PRO A 114 -12.30 5.63 -6.07
C PRO A 114 -12.22 7.15 -5.88
N VAL A 115 -11.95 7.56 -4.65
CA VAL A 115 -11.83 8.96 -4.24
C VAL A 115 -10.36 9.34 -4.08
N LEU A 116 -10.06 10.64 -4.25
CA LEU A 116 -8.74 11.17 -3.98
C LEU A 116 -8.42 11.03 -2.48
N LEU A 117 -7.21 10.56 -2.17
CA LEU A 117 -6.70 10.49 -0.81
C LEU A 117 -5.77 11.69 -0.56
N ASP A 118 -6.28 12.75 0.06
CA ASP A 118 -5.54 14.02 0.26
C ASP A 118 -4.25 13.86 1.08
N ASN A 119 -4.20 12.83 1.92
CA ASN A 119 -3.03 12.49 2.72
C ASN A 119 -2.04 11.55 2.02
N TYR A 120 -2.19 11.29 0.72
CA TYR A 120 -1.26 10.48 -0.06
C TYR A 120 -0.87 11.19 -1.36
N ARG A 121 0.38 11.01 -1.75
CA ARG A 121 0.88 11.41 -3.07
C ARG A 121 1.94 10.43 -3.54
N ALA A 122 2.06 10.25 -4.84
CA ALA A 122 3.19 9.52 -5.42
C ALA A 122 4.16 10.53 -6.05
N GLU A 123 5.41 10.47 -5.64
CA GLU A 123 6.50 11.22 -6.27
C GLU A 123 7.29 10.27 -7.14
N VAL A 124 7.48 10.64 -8.40
CA VAL A 124 8.14 9.81 -9.41
C VAL A 124 9.30 10.59 -9.98
N SER A 125 10.51 10.10 -9.74
CA SER A 125 11.72 10.60 -10.37
C SER A 125 11.99 9.77 -11.62
N ALA A 126 12.00 10.41 -12.77
CA ALA A 126 12.36 9.78 -14.03
C ALA A 126 13.64 10.39 -14.59
N SER A 127 14.54 9.56 -15.09
CA SER A 127 15.74 9.96 -15.81
C SER A 127 15.74 9.38 -17.22
N MET A 128 16.30 10.14 -18.16
CA MET A 128 16.38 9.78 -19.56
C MET A 128 17.82 9.92 -20.06
N SER A 129 18.30 8.92 -20.77
CA SER A 129 19.59 8.95 -21.45
C SER A 129 19.48 8.32 -22.83
N ALA A 130 20.15 8.91 -23.82
CA ALA A 130 20.31 8.26 -25.12
C ALA A 130 21.10 6.95 -24.91
N LEU A 131 20.67 5.89 -25.57
CA LEU A 131 21.29 4.58 -25.42
C LEU A 131 22.43 4.43 -26.43
N SER A 132 23.60 4.00 -25.98
CA SER A 132 24.72 3.66 -26.86
C SER A 132 24.55 2.26 -27.46
N ALA A 133 25.34 1.93 -28.50
CA ALA A 133 25.38 0.58 -29.06
C ALA A 133 25.90 -0.46 -28.07
N GLU A 134 26.75 -0.05 -27.11
CA GLU A 134 27.27 -0.90 -26.04
C GLU A 134 26.15 -1.23 -25.04
N ASP A 135 25.45 -0.21 -24.56
CA ASP A 135 24.33 -0.39 -23.61
C ASP A 135 23.19 -1.22 -24.24
N TRP A 136 22.95 -1.09 -25.55
CA TRP A 136 21.93 -1.87 -26.27
C TRP A 136 22.09 -3.38 -26.10
N GLN A 137 23.34 -3.87 -26.07
CA GLN A 137 23.63 -5.29 -25.88
C GLN A 137 23.34 -5.75 -24.44
N GLU A 138 23.51 -4.89 -23.43
CA GLU A 138 23.14 -5.20 -22.04
C GLU A 138 21.64 -5.48 -21.89
N PHE A 139 20.83 -4.96 -22.81
CA PHE A 139 19.40 -5.22 -22.87
C PHE A 139 19.03 -6.56 -23.56
N ASN A 140 20.03 -7.36 -23.96
CA ASN A 140 19.88 -8.60 -24.73
C ASN A 140 19.24 -8.40 -26.11
N PHE A 141 19.42 -7.22 -26.71
CA PHE A 141 19.00 -6.97 -28.08
C PHE A 141 20.12 -7.32 -29.07
N SER A 142 19.75 -7.75 -30.28
CA SER A 142 20.72 -8.03 -31.33
C SER A 142 21.40 -6.72 -31.78
N PRO A 143 22.74 -6.68 -31.90
CA PRO A 143 23.46 -5.47 -32.34
C PRO A 143 23.08 -5.04 -33.76
N GLU A 144 22.68 -5.98 -34.62
CA GLU A 144 22.25 -5.69 -36.00
C GLU A 144 20.94 -4.89 -36.07
N ASN A 145 20.14 -4.92 -35.00
CA ASN A 145 18.85 -4.23 -34.91
C ASN A 145 18.95 -2.87 -34.21
N PHE A 146 20.16 -2.36 -33.94
CA PHE A 146 20.32 -1.07 -33.30
C PHE A 146 19.92 0.03 -34.29
N PRO A 147 18.85 0.82 -34.02
CA PRO A 147 18.34 1.79 -34.99
C PRO A 147 19.23 3.04 -35.09
N GLY A 148 20.16 3.23 -34.15
CA GLY A 148 21.11 4.35 -34.14
C GLY A 148 21.01 5.19 -32.87
N GLU A 149 22.10 5.90 -32.58
CA GLU A 149 22.16 6.83 -31.44
C GLU A 149 21.14 7.96 -31.60
N GLY A 150 20.45 8.31 -30.51
CA GLY A 150 19.40 9.33 -30.50
C GLY A 150 18.02 8.85 -30.96
N LEU A 151 17.92 7.65 -31.55
CA LEU A 151 16.63 7.00 -31.85
C LEU A 151 16.19 5.99 -30.78
N VAL A 152 17.12 5.60 -29.89
CA VAL A 152 16.82 4.77 -28.72
C VAL A 152 17.18 5.52 -27.45
N TRP A 153 16.28 5.46 -26.48
CA TRP A 153 16.44 6.08 -25.18
C TRP A 153 16.17 5.07 -24.08
N LYS A 154 16.99 5.14 -23.03
CA LYS A 154 16.73 4.49 -21.76
C LYS A 154 15.98 5.48 -20.89
N ILE A 155 14.85 5.04 -20.33
CA ILE A 155 14.09 5.79 -19.35
C ILE A 155 14.07 4.98 -18.06
N GLU A 156 14.64 5.51 -16.99
CA GLU A 156 14.52 4.93 -15.65
C GLU A 156 13.51 5.74 -14.86
N SER A 157 12.64 5.06 -14.11
CA SER A 157 11.59 5.69 -13.32
C SER A 157 11.54 5.04 -11.95
N SER A 158 11.64 5.87 -10.91
CA SER A 158 11.57 5.47 -9.52
C SER A 158 10.42 6.19 -8.84
N ALA A 159 9.42 5.42 -8.41
CA ALA A 159 8.25 5.92 -7.72
C ALA A 159 8.33 5.66 -6.22
N VAL A 160 7.99 6.68 -5.43
CA VAL A 160 7.84 6.61 -3.98
C VAL A 160 6.42 7.00 -3.61
N LEU A 161 5.70 6.09 -2.98
CA LEU A 161 4.39 6.38 -2.40
C LEU A 161 4.60 7.03 -1.04
N LEU A 162 4.12 8.26 -0.87
CA LEU A 162 4.24 9.04 0.34
C LEU A 162 2.89 9.14 1.05
N LYS A 163 2.91 9.10 2.38
CA LYS A 163 1.79 9.50 3.22
C LYS A 163 2.14 10.78 3.95
N ASN A 164 1.32 11.81 3.74
CA ASN A 164 1.40 13.08 4.44
C ASN A 164 0.86 12.87 5.85
N ALA A 165 1.74 12.88 6.86
CA ALA A 165 1.34 13.18 8.22
C ALA A 165 1.31 14.71 8.42
N ALA A 166 0.67 15.18 9.49
CA ALA A 166 0.46 16.61 9.76
C ALA A 166 1.75 17.46 9.77
N LEU A 167 2.93 16.83 9.93
CA LEU A 167 4.22 17.53 10.01
C LEU A 167 5.27 17.01 9.01
N ASP A 168 5.16 15.78 8.49
CA ASP A 168 6.15 15.20 7.58
C ASP A 168 5.52 14.16 6.63
N ALA A 169 6.09 14.06 5.43
CA ALA A 169 5.78 12.97 4.49
C ALA A 169 6.76 11.81 4.72
N TYR A 170 6.25 10.59 4.90
CA TYR A 170 7.08 9.40 5.03
C TYR A 170 6.82 8.41 3.89
N PRO A 171 7.86 7.70 3.41
CA PRO A 171 7.74 6.73 2.34
C PRO A 171 7.06 5.45 2.85
N LEU A 172 6.07 4.97 2.10
CA LEU A 172 5.35 3.74 2.35
C LEU A 172 5.83 2.58 1.48
N SER A 173 6.10 2.85 0.21
CA SER A 173 6.63 1.89 -0.74
C SER A 173 7.48 2.60 -1.79
N ARG A 174 8.44 1.86 -2.36
CA ARG A 174 9.28 2.31 -3.47
C ARG A 174 9.30 1.23 -4.54
N HIS A 175 9.25 1.65 -5.79
CA HIS A 175 9.47 0.76 -6.92
C HIS A 175 10.25 1.48 -8.02
N SER A 176 11.19 0.78 -8.64
CA SER A 176 12.02 1.32 -9.72
C SER A 176 11.93 0.40 -10.93
N ILE A 177 11.72 1.00 -12.10
CA ILE A 177 11.70 0.31 -13.39
C ILE A 177 12.55 1.07 -14.39
N ALA A 178 13.02 0.37 -15.40
CA ALA A 178 13.65 0.93 -16.58
C ALA A 178 12.93 0.42 -17.82
N ALA A 179 12.79 1.27 -18.82
CA ALA A 179 12.32 0.89 -20.13
C ALA A 179 13.27 1.40 -21.21
N VAL A 180 13.38 0.62 -22.28
CA VAL A 180 14.02 1.05 -23.51
C VAL A 180 12.93 1.45 -24.48
N VAL A 181 12.98 2.70 -24.93
CA VAL A 181 12.03 3.26 -25.88
C VAL A 181 12.73 3.58 -27.18
N SER A 182 12.08 3.27 -28.30
CA SER A 182 12.54 3.66 -29.63
C SER A 182 11.59 4.69 -30.22
N LEU A 183 12.16 5.66 -30.92
CA LEU A 183 11.44 6.64 -31.69
C LEU A 183 11.51 6.26 -33.17
N ASP A 184 10.41 5.77 -33.74
CA ASP A 184 10.28 5.50 -35.17
C ASP A 184 9.23 6.43 -35.76
N ARG A 185 9.60 7.24 -36.77
CA ARG A 185 8.69 8.15 -37.49
C ARG A 185 7.79 9.03 -36.58
N ASN A 186 8.36 9.56 -35.51
CA ASN A 186 7.66 10.32 -34.44
C ASN A 186 6.69 9.51 -33.58
N GLU A 187 6.62 8.18 -33.69
CA GLU A 187 5.90 7.32 -32.75
C GLU A 187 6.89 6.74 -31.74
N ILE A 188 6.51 6.75 -30.46
CA ILE A 188 7.29 6.09 -29.41
C ILE A 188 6.78 4.68 -29.23
N GLN A 189 7.69 3.72 -29.39
CA GLN A 189 7.44 2.32 -29.07
C GLN A 189 8.29 1.92 -27.86
N VAL A 190 7.65 1.33 -26.85
CA VAL A 190 8.37 0.71 -25.75
C VAL A 190 8.82 -0.68 -26.18
N LEU A 191 10.12 -0.92 -26.22
CA LEU A 191 10.71 -2.17 -26.69
C LEU A 191 10.88 -3.20 -25.57
N SER A 192 11.19 -2.76 -24.36
CA SER A 192 11.43 -3.64 -23.22
C SER A 192 11.21 -2.92 -21.90
N TRP A 193 10.80 -3.70 -20.89
CA TRP A 193 10.65 -3.29 -19.50
C TRP A 193 11.56 -4.14 -18.62
N ARG A 194 12.20 -3.51 -17.63
CA ARG A 194 12.99 -4.18 -16.61
C ARG A 194 12.69 -3.59 -15.24
N THR A 195 12.54 -4.44 -14.24
CA THR A 195 12.50 -3.99 -12.85
C THR A 195 13.93 -3.76 -12.35
N CYS A 196 14.20 -2.59 -11.79
CA CYS A 196 15.49 -2.31 -11.16
C CYS A 196 15.47 -2.86 -9.73
N ARG A 197 16.51 -3.60 -9.35
CA ARG A 197 16.69 -4.10 -7.98
C ARG A 197 17.28 -3.04 -7.07
#